data_AF-A0A397UYH0-F1
#
_entry.id   AF-A0A397UYH0-F1
#
_cell.length_a   1.000
_cell.length_b   1.000
_cell.length_c   1.000
_cell.angle_alpha   90.00
_cell.angle_beta   90.00
_cell.angle_gamma   90.00
#
_symmetry.space_group_name_H-M   'P 1'
#
loop_
_entity.id
_entity.type
_entity.pdbx_description
1 polymer ?
#
loop_
_entity_poly.entity_id
_entity_poly.type
_entity_poly.pdbx_seq_one_letter_code
_entity_poly.pdbx_strand_id
1 'polypeptide(L)'
;MVPSTTSREQKKGKKKDIIKKQGKKKKKDIKHKLKVLNEEVGVTHLPTGYSTGVPPLPFLCDNCYEALNDYNDGTVLICGHGYHWHCYNQIEYGCRHCEQYYKKGINKNIKSFLERLEKGENTLTKEDGIEESEEGTEEDTEEPEEIQEIEESDTVLFRLQNALENINKW
;
A
#
# COMPACT_ATOMS: atom_id res chain seq x y z
N MET A 1 10.12 23.64 80.86
CA MET A 1 9.26 24.28 79.85
C MET A 1 9.12 23.31 78.69
N VAL A 2 7.89 22.85 78.44
CA VAL A 2 7.45 22.05 77.27
C VAL A 2 7.41 22.92 76.00
N PRO A 3 7.07 22.40 74.81
CA PRO A 3 7.74 21.36 73.98
C PRO A 3 7.90 21.92 72.54
N SER A 4 8.24 21.09 71.53
CA SER A 4 7.57 21.10 70.21
C SER A 4 8.24 20.16 69.19
N THR A 5 7.48 19.13 68.83
CA THR A 5 7.59 18.28 67.64
C THR A 5 7.57 19.11 66.35
N THR A 6 8.24 18.69 65.28
CA THR A 6 7.58 18.50 63.97
C THR A 6 8.44 17.68 63.02
N SER A 7 7.79 16.64 62.48
CA SER A 7 8.14 15.84 61.32
C SER A 7 8.05 16.67 60.03
N ARG A 8 8.88 16.41 59.02
CA ARG A 8 8.50 16.70 57.62
C ARG A 8 9.27 15.88 56.59
N GLU A 9 8.63 14.76 56.22
CA GLU A 9 8.39 14.27 54.86
C GLU A 9 9.43 14.51 53.76
N GLN A 10 10.04 13.40 53.34
CA GLN A 10 10.55 13.19 51.98
C GLN A 10 9.39 13.26 50.96
N LYS A 11 9.25 14.37 50.24
CA LYS A 11 8.39 14.42 49.04
C LYS A 11 9.12 13.79 47.85
N LYS A 12 8.85 12.50 47.61
CA LYS A 12 9.10 11.84 46.32
C LYS A 12 8.23 12.50 45.25
N GLY A 13 8.82 13.41 44.47
CA GLY A 13 8.21 13.91 43.24
C GLY A 13 8.19 12.81 42.18
N LYS A 14 7.00 12.28 41.87
CA LYS A 14 6.76 11.43 40.69
C LYS A 14 7.03 12.27 39.44
N LYS A 15 8.13 12.00 38.73
CA LYS A 15 8.29 12.44 37.33
C LYS A 15 7.31 11.63 36.49
N LYS A 16 6.33 12.30 35.90
CA LYS A 16 5.47 11.74 34.86
C LYS A 16 6.25 11.84 33.55
N ASP A 17 6.71 10.71 33.04
CA ASP A 17 7.33 10.65 31.72
C ASP A 17 6.28 10.95 30.65
N ILE A 18 6.43 12.11 30.00
CA ILE A 18 5.62 12.51 28.86
C ILE A 18 6.12 11.69 27.66
N ILE A 19 5.41 10.61 27.34
CA ILE A 19 5.61 9.85 26.11
C ILE A 19 5.18 10.75 24.94
N LYS A 20 6.16 11.33 24.24
CA LYS A 20 5.94 12.02 22.96
C LYS A 20 5.46 10.99 21.93
N LYS A 21 4.17 11.00 21.63
CA LYS A 21 3.61 10.30 20.47
C LYS A 21 4.24 10.91 19.21
N GLN A 22 5.07 10.14 18.52
CA GLN A 22 5.57 10.51 17.21
C GLN A 22 4.39 10.46 16.23
N GLY A 23 3.98 11.63 15.74
CA GLY A 23 2.89 11.74 14.77
C GLY A 23 3.22 10.95 13.50
N LYS A 24 2.25 10.14 13.04
CA LYS A 24 2.30 9.48 11.73
C LYS A 24 2.55 10.55 10.66
N LYS A 25 3.66 10.47 9.92
CA LYS A 25 3.90 11.32 8.75
C LYS A 25 2.78 11.00 7.75
N LYS A 26 1.86 11.95 7.52
CA LYS A 26 0.90 11.86 6.42
C LYS A 26 1.69 11.56 5.14
N LYS A 27 1.31 10.49 4.42
CA LYS A 27 1.84 10.29 3.06
C LYS A 27 1.47 11.55 2.28
N LYS A 28 2.47 12.21 1.71
CA LYS A 28 2.20 13.37 0.86
C LYS A 28 1.53 12.84 -0.40
N ASP A 29 0.40 13.42 -0.79
CA ASP A 29 -0.16 13.20 -2.12
C ASP A 29 0.84 13.73 -3.14
N ILE A 30 1.51 12.80 -3.82
CA ILE A 30 2.45 13.14 -4.90
C ILE A 30 1.59 13.31 -6.15
N LYS A 31 1.62 14.52 -6.73
CA LYS A 31 0.96 14.84 -8.00
C LYS A 31 2.03 15.08 -9.07
N HIS A 32 1.75 14.67 -10.29
CA HIS A 32 2.63 14.87 -11.44
C HIS A 32 1.91 15.67 -12.52
N LYS A 33 2.55 16.72 -13.03
CA LYS A 33 2.04 17.52 -14.14
C LYS A 33 2.38 16.86 -15.47
N LEU A 34 1.36 16.40 -16.20
CA LEU A 34 1.51 15.88 -17.56
C LEU A 34 1.54 17.05 -18.54
N LYS A 35 2.74 17.45 -18.99
CA LYS A 35 2.91 18.60 -19.90
C LYS A 35 2.09 18.50 -21.19
N VAL A 36 1.88 17.30 -21.71
CA VAL A 36 1.12 17.05 -22.94
C VAL A 36 -0.36 17.36 -22.75
N LEU A 37 -0.92 17.06 -21.57
CA LEU A 37 -2.34 17.26 -21.25
C LEU A 37 -2.58 18.57 -20.49
N ASN A 38 -1.52 19.20 -19.98
CA ASN A 38 -1.57 20.34 -19.05
C ASN A 38 -2.42 20.06 -17.78
N GLU A 39 -2.47 18.81 -17.36
CA GLU A 39 -3.23 18.34 -16.19
C GLU A 39 -2.29 17.82 -15.09
N GLU A 40 -2.74 17.88 -13.85
CA GLU A 40 -2.08 17.23 -12.72
C GLU A 40 -2.78 15.93 -12.38
N VAL A 41 -2.01 14.83 -12.39
CA VAL A 41 -2.54 13.50 -12.08
C VAL A 41 -1.89 12.94 -10.82
N GLY A 42 -2.67 12.19 -10.05
CA GLY A 42 -2.15 11.36 -8.95
C GLY A 42 -1.30 10.20 -9.46
N VAL A 43 -0.43 9.66 -8.59
CA VAL A 43 0.46 8.54 -8.94
C VAL A 43 -0.31 7.28 -9.39
N THR A 44 -1.56 7.11 -8.95
CA THR A 44 -2.46 6.02 -9.36
C THR A 44 -2.78 6.01 -10.86
N HIS A 45 -2.68 7.17 -11.52
CA HIS A 45 -2.91 7.31 -12.96
C HIS A 45 -1.62 7.17 -13.77
N LEU A 46 -0.47 7.03 -13.10
CA LEU A 46 0.82 6.88 -13.76
C LEU A 46 1.20 5.41 -13.90
N PRO A 47 2.05 5.08 -14.89
CA PRO A 47 2.71 3.80 -14.96
C PRO A 47 3.35 3.42 -13.62
N THR A 48 3.34 2.13 -13.28
CA THR A 48 3.84 1.62 -11.98
C THR A 48 5.26 2.07 -11.66
N GLY A 49 6.12 2.31 -12.65
CA GLY A 49 7.48 2.78 -12.45
C GLY A 49 7.54 4.07 -11.63
N TYR A 50 6.55 4.96 -11.75
CA TYR A 50 6.45 6.20 -10.97
C TYR A 50 6.05 5.97 -9.50
N SER A 51 5.44 4.82 -9.18
CA SER A 51 5.17 4.39 -7.80
C SER A 51 6.39 3.76 -7.13
N THR A 52 7.39 3.34 -7.91
CA THR A 52 8.62 2.78 -7.35
C THR A 52 9.51 3.89 -6.77
N GLY A 53 10.47 3.53 -5.92
CA GLY A 53 11.47 4.48 -5.43
C GLY A 53 12.46 4.98 -6.51
N VAL A 54 12.33 4.47 -7.75
CA VAL A 54 13.19 4.81 -8.88
C VAL A 54 12.28 5.17 -10.06
N PRO A 55 11.98 6.46 -10.28
CA PRO A 55 11.11 6.86 -11.38
C PRO A 55 11.77 6.51 -12.72
N PRO A 56 10.98 6.25 -13.77
CA PRO A 56 11.52 5.98 -15.09
C PRO A 56 12.42 7.11 -15.60
N LEU A 57 13.54 6.73 -16.19
CA LEU A 57 14.49 7.67 -16.79
C LEU A 57 14.20 7.79 -18.30
N PRO A 58 13.86 8.99 -18.81
CA PRO A 58 13.67 9.18 -20.24
C PRO A 58 14.98 8.87 -21.00
N PHE A 59 14.88 8.08 -22.08
CA PHE A 59 15.97 7.80 -23.00
C PHE A 59 17.19 7.07 -22.42
N LEU A 60 17.12 6.55 -21.18
CA LEU A 60 18.20 5.80 -20.53
C LEU A 60 17.75 4.39 -20.18
N CYS A 61 18.70 3.46 -20.20
CA CYS A 61 18.50 2.09 -19.74
C CYS A 61 18.57 2.04 -18.20
N ASP A 62 17.54 1.49 -17.55
CA ASP A 62 17.45 1.36 -16.10
C ASP A 62 18.41 0.31 -15.51
N ASN A 63 19.11 -0.47 -16.35
CA ASN A 63 20.11 -1.45 -15.90
C ASN A 63 21.56 -0.95 -16.02
N CYS A 64 21.96 -0.45 -17.19
CA CYS A 64 23.33 0.00 -17.44
C CYS A 64 23.51 1.52 -17.43
N TYR A 65 22.42 2.29 -17.36
CA TYR A 65 22.40 3.76 -17.37
C TYR A 65 22.94 4.43 -18.64
N GLU A 66 23.21 3.65 -19.68
CA GLU A 66 23.55 4.16 -21.00
C GLU A 66 22.29 4.53 -21.79
N ALA A 67 22.45 5.41 -22.77
CA ALA A 67 21.35 5.87 -23.63
C ALA A 67 20.69 4.69 -24.38
N LEU A 68 19.35 4.68 -24.39
CA LEU A 68 18.56 3.88 -25.32
C LEU A 68 18.63 4.58 -26.67
N ASN A 69 19.32 3.98 -27.62
CA ASN A 69 19.51 4.54 -28.95
C ASN A 69 18.24 4.35 -29.80
N ASP A 70 17.94 5.33 -30.66
CA ASP A 70 16.73 5.32 -31.50
C ASP A 70 16.71 4.16 -32.52
N TYR A 71 17.85 3.47 -32.70
CA TYR A 71 18.01 2.32 -33.61
C TYR A 71 17.53 0.98 -33.02
N ASN A 72 16.47 0.99 -32.21
CA ASN A 72 15.79 -0.22 -31.73
C ASN A 72 16.66 -1.10 -30.79
N ASP A 73 17.57 -0.49 -30.03
CA ASP A 73 18.50 -1.20 -29.13
C ASP A 73 17.88 -1.63 -27.79
N GLY A 74 16.61 -1.28 -27.56
CA GLY A 74 15.91 -1.55 -26.32
C GLY A 74 14.39 -1.43 -26.41
N THR A 75 13.77 -1.45 -25.25
CA THR A 75 12.33 -1.42 -25.06
C THR A 75 11.97 -0.61 -23.83
N VAL A 76 10.83 0.06 -23.86
CA VAL A 76 10.21 0.70 -22.69
C VAL A 76 9.03 -0.14 -22.26
N LEU A 77 9.05 -0.61 -21.03
CA LEU A 77 8.01 -1.46 -20.47
C LEU A 77 6.76 -0.64 -20.11
N ILE A 78 5.62 -1.32 -19.92
CA ILE A 78 4.35 -0.67 -19.52
C ILE A 78 4.45 0.08 -18.18
N CYS A 79 5.41 -0.26 -17.32
CA CYS A 79 5.68 0.46 -16.08
C CYS A 79 6.48 1.76 -16.30
N GLY A 80 6.93 2.02 -17.53
CA GLY A 80 7.70 3.20 -17.92
C GLY A 80 9.21 2.99 -17.93
N HIS A 81 9.75 1.98 -17.25
CA HIS A 81 11.19 1.68 -17.23
C HIS A 81 11.69 1.17 -18.58
N GLY A 82 12.84 1.67 -19.00
CA GLY A 82 13.47 1.38 -20.29
C GLY A 82 14.71 0.49 -20.14
N TYR A 83 14.91 -0.44 -21.06
CA TYR A 83 16.05 -1.36 -21.02
C TYR A 83 16.57 -1.66 -22.42
N HIS A 84 17.89 -1.75 -22.59
CA HIS A 84 18.46 -2.42 -23.76
C HIS A 84 18.03 -3.87 -23.82
N TRP A 85 17.87 -4.45 -25.01
CA TRP A 85 17.45 -5.86 -25.15
C TRP A 85 18.38 -6.82 -24.42
N HIS A 86 19.70 -6.60 -24.51
CA HIS A 86 20.68 -7.42 -23.80
C HIS A 86 20.55 -7.29 -22.28
N CYS A 87 20.33 -6.06 -21.78
CA CYS A 87 20.12 -5.82 -20.35
C CYS A 87 18.81 -6.45 -19.87
N TYR A 88 17.74 -6.37 -20.66
CA TYR A 88 16.44 -6.91 -20.32
C TYR A 88 16.47 -8.45 -20.24
N ASN A 89 17.23 -9.09 -21.12
CA ASN A 89 17.46 -10.54 -21.07
C ASN A 89 18.28 -10.96 -19.83
N GLN A 90 19.25 -10.16 -19.38
CA GLN A 90 20.03 -10.46 -18.16
C GLN A 90 19.17 -10.48 -16.88
N ILE A 91 18.05 -9.75 -16.89
CA ILE A 91 17.09 -9.68 -15.77
C ILE A 91 15.83 -10.52 -16.04
N GLU A 92 15.94 -11.54 -16.89
CA GLU A 92 14.88 -12.52 -17.19
C GLU A 92 13.57 -11.87 -17.65
N TYR A 93 13.66 -10.76 -18.40
CA TYR A 93 12.50 -10.02 -18.89
C TYR A 93 11.59 -9.47 -17.77
N GLY A 94 12.15 -9.21 -16.58
CA GLY A 94 11.46 -8.61 -15.45
C GLY A 94 11.94 -7.19 -15.15
N CYS A 95 11.03 -6.26 -14.88
CA CYS A 95 11.43 -4.95 -14.36
C CYS A 95 11.89 -5.07 -12.89
N ARG A 96 13.20 -5.01 -12.66
CA ARG A 96 13.82 -5.13 -11.32
C ARG A 96 13.28 -4.12 -10.31
N HIS A 97 13.03 -2.88 -10.73
CA HIS A 97 12.50 -1.83 -9.86
C HIS A 97 11.08 -2.13 -9.39
N CYS A 98 10.21 -2.54 -10.33
CA CYS A 98 8.83 -2.87 -10.03
C CYS A 98 8.73 -4.16 -9.20
N GLU A 99 9.52 -5.18 -9.52
CA GLU A 99 9.56 -6.43 -8.76
C GLU A 99 9.95 -6.19 -7.29
N GLN A 100 10.97 -5.37 -7.04
CA GLN A 100 11.34 -4.98 -5.69
C GLN A 100 10.25 -4.19 -4.97
N TYR A 101 9.56 -3.30 -5.70
CA TYR A 101 8.44 -2.56 -5.17
C TYR A 101 7.32 -3.50 -4.71
N TYR A 102 6.93 -4.47 -5.54
CA TYR A 102 5.91 -5.46 -5.20
C TYR A 102 6.33 -6.33 -4.02
N LYS A 103 7.55 -6.87 -4.01
CA LYS A 103 8.08 -7.67 -2.89
C LYS A 103 8.00 -6.90 -1.57
N LYS A 104 8.36 -5.62 -1.57
CA LYS A 104 8.26 -4.75 -0.38
C LYS A 104 6.81 -4.52 0.03
N GLY A 105 5.92 -4.24 -0.92
CA GLY A 105 4.49 -4.03 -0.67
C GLY A 105 3.81 -5.26 -0.09
N ILE A 106 4.05 -6.43 -0.68
CA ILE A 106 3.53 -7.72 -0.22
C ILE A 106 4.02 -8.01 1.20
N ASN A 107 5.33 -7.91 1.46
CA ASN A 107 5.87 -8.16 2.80
C ASN A 107 5.31 -7.20 3.85
N LYS A 108 5.10 -5.93 3.48
CA LYS A 108 4.48 -4.95 4.37
C LYS A 108 3.03 -5.31 4.70
N ASN A 109 2.26 -5.73 3.69
CA ASN A 109 0.86 -6.11 3.86
C ASN A 109 0.73 -7.40 4.69
N ILE A 110 1.56 -8.41 4.42
CA ILE A 110 1.61 -9.66 5.21
C ILE A 110 1.93 -9.34 6.66
N LYS A 111 2.94 -8.51 6.92
CA LYS A 111 3.29 -8.12 8.29
C LYS A 111 2.12 -7.43 9.00
N SER A 112 1.47 -6.47 8.34
CA SER A 112 0.29 -5.79 8.88
C SER A 112 -0.88 -6.75 9.15
N PHE A 113 -1.08 -7.73 8.27
CA PHE A 113 -2.11 -8.75 8.44
C PHE A 113 -1.83 -9.66 9.64
N LEU A 114 -0.60 -10.17 9.77
CA LEU A 114 -0.18 -10.98 10.92
C LEU A 114 -0.32 -10.21 12.24
N GLU A 115 0.11 -8.93 12.26
CA GLU A 115 -0.04 -8.06 13.43
C GLU A 115 -1.51 -7.87 13.85
N ARG A 116 -2.46 -7.88 12.91
CA ARG A 116 -3.90 -7.83 13.21
C ARG A 116 -4.44 -9.15 13.75
N LEU A 117 -4.01 -10.28 13.17
CA LEU A 117 -4.39 -11.62 13.67
C LEU A 117 -3.87 -11.87 15.08
N GLU A 118 -2.61 -11.52 15.36
CA GLU A 118 -1.98 -11.72 16.67
C GLU A 118 -2.63 -10.87 17.77
N LYS A 119 -3.20 -9.72 17.43
CA LYS A 119 -3.86 -8.85 18.40
C LYS A 119 -5.27 -9.31 18.82
N GLY A 120 -5.85 -10.36 18.21
CA GLY A 120 -7.20 -10.85 18.53
C GLY A 120 -8.31 -9.94 18.02
N GLU A 121 -9.54 -10.11 18.53
CA GLU A 121 -10.71 -9.29 18.19
C GLU A 121 -10.47 -7.82 18.58
N ASN A 122 -9.97 -7.02 17.63
CA ASN A 122 -9.94 -5.58 17.74
C ASN A 122 -11.02 -5.01 16.85
N THR A 123 -11.96 -4.30 17.47
CA THR A 123 -12.81 -3.31 16.83
C THR A 123 -11.95 -2.50 15.87
N LEU A 124 -12.29 -2.49 14.58
CA LEU A 124 -11.56 -1.76 13.54
C LEU A 124 -11.36 -0.32 14.01
N THR A 125 -10.11 0.05 14.26
CA THR A 125 -9.78 1.43 14.65
C THR A 125 -9.19 2.16 13.46
N LYS A 126 -9.37 3.48 13.41
CA LYS A 126 -8.76 4.36 12.39
C LYS A 126 -7.22 4.24 12.34
N GLU A 127 -6.60 3.57 13.33
CA GLU A 127 -5.19 3.25 13.32
C GLU A 127 -4.77 2.13 12.34
N ASP A 128 -5.70 1.28 11.90
CA ASP A 128 -5.45 0.11 11.03
C ASP A 128 -5.32 0.45 9.53
N GLY A 129 -5.42 1.74 9.17
CA GLY A 129 -5.06 2.23 7.84
C GLY A 129 -6.08 1.91 6.74
N ILE A 130 -7.33 1.63 7.10
CA ILE A 130 -8.46 1.72 6.19
C ILE A 130 -8.74 3.22 6.03
N GLU A 131 -8.28 3.81 4.94
CA GLU A 131 -8.72 5.14 4.52
C GLU A 131 -10.17 4.97 4.06
N GLU A 132 -11.13 5.27 4.95
CA GLU A 132 -12.52 5.51 4.53
C GLU A 132 -12.47 6.67 3.52
N SER A 133 -12.76 6.35 2.26
CA SER A 133 -13.04 7.35 1.25
C SER A 133 -14.33 8.06 1.65
N GLU A 134 -14.20 9.22 2.30
CA GLU A 134 -15.32 10.13 2.52
C GLU A 134 -15.65 10.80 1.18
N GLU A 135 -16.68 10.30 0.48
CA GLU A 135 -17.39 11.08 -0.53
C GLU A 135 -18.89 10.76 -0.49
N GLY A 136 -19.71 11.79 -0.29
CA GLY A 136 -21.14 11.78 -0.56
C GLY A 136 -22.05 11.47 0.62
N THR A 137 -22.37 12.50 1.41
CA THR A 137 -23.62 12.52 2.19
C THR A 137 -24.75 12.83 1.21
N GLU A 138 -25.47 11.81 0.76
CA GLU A 138 -26.83 11.99 0.24
C GLU A 138 -27.74 11.07 1.06
N GLU A 139 -28.55 11.75 1.87
CA GLU A 139 -29.65 11.22 2.65
C GLU A 139 -30.70 10.70 1.65
N ASP A 140 -30.76 9.38 1.46
CA ASP A 140 -31.96 8.76 0.90
C ASP A 140 -32.45 7.68 1.86
N THR A 141 -33.70 7.84 2.24
CA THR A 141 -34.37 7.05 3.26
C THR A 141 -35.15 5.98 2.53
N GLU A 142 -34.55 4.80 2.33
CA GLU A 142 -35.30 3.62 1.92
C GLU A 142 -35.14 2.52 2.98
N GLU A 143 -36.27 1.94 3.37
CA GLU A 143 -36.41 0.91 4.39
C GLU A 143 -35.46 -0.28 4.18
N PRO A 144 -35.05 -0.99 5.24
CA PRO A 144 -34.23 -2.18 5.08
C PRO A 144 -35.05 -3.32 4.45
N GLU A 145 -34.83 -3.58 3.16
CA GLU A 145 -35.20 -4.87 2.57
C GLU A 145 -34.33 -5.98 3.21
N GLU A 146 -35.02 -6.98 3.75
CA GLU A 146 -34.47 -8.14 4.45
C GLU A 146 -33.63 -8.98 3.47
N ILE A 147 -32.30 -8.85 3.54
CA ILE A 147 -31.35 -9.60 2.71
C ILE A 147 -31.40 -11.09 3.10
N GLN A 148 -31.91 -11.94 2.20
CA GLN A 148 -31.85 -13.40 2.33
C GLN A 148 -30.43 -13.89 2.02
N GLU A 149 -29.59 -13.90 3.04
CA GLU A 149 -28.13 -14.06 2.92
C GLU A 149 -27.62 -15.52 2.78
N ILE A 150 -28.44 -16.47 2.27
CA ILE A 150 -28.10 -17.91 2.40
C ILE A 150 -27.91 -18.66 1.05
N GLU A 151 -28.35 -18.16 -0.11
CA GLU A 151 -28.30 -18.95 -1.36
C GLU A 151 -27.12 -18.66 -2.32
N GLU A 152 -26.44 -17.51 -2.23
CA GLU A 152 -25.39 -17.15 -3.19
C GLU A 152 -24.07 -17.91 -2.97
N SER A 153 -23.71 -18.23 -1.72
CA SER A 153 -22.45 -18.90 -1.42
C SER A 153 -22.36 -20.31 -2.03
N ASP A 154 -23.48 -21.04 -2.03
CA ASP A 154 -23.59 -22.39 -2.60
C ASP A 154 -23.49 -22.36 -4.13
N THR A 155 -24.03 -21.33 -4.78
CA THR A 155 -23.93 -21.19 -6.25
C THR A 155 -22.51 -20.90 -6.72
N VAL A 156 -21.75 -20.12 -5.94
CA VAL A 156 -20.34 -19.83 -6.23
C VAL A 156 -19.47 -21.08 -6.02
N LEU A 157 -19.71 -21.83 -4.94
CA LEU A 157 -18.98 -23.07 -4.65
C LEU A 157 -19.21 -24.12 -5.74
N PHE A 158 -20.46 -24.28 -6.20
CA PHE A 158 -20.84 -25.21 -7.26
C PHE A 158 -20.16 -24.87 -8.60
N ARG A 159 -20.08 -23.58 -8.95
CA ARG A 159 -19.40 -23.12 -10.17
C ARG A 159 -17.90 -23.42 -10.14
N LEU A 160 -17.26 -23.21 -8.99
CA LEU A 160 -15.84 -23.52 -8.79
C LEU A 160 -15.56 -25.02 -8.91
N GLN A 161 -16.42 -25.86 -8.34
CA GLN A 161 -16.26 -27.31 -8.35
C GLN A 161 -16.39 -27.90 -9.76
N ASN A 162 -17.36 -27.42 -10.55
CA ASN A 162 -17.49 -27.79 -11.97
C ASN A 162 -16.27 -27.36 -12.80
N ALA A 163 -15.68 -26.19 -12.53
CA ALA A 163 -14.49 -25.75 -13.25
C ALA A 163 -13.28 -26.68 -12.99
N LEU A 164 -13.10 -27.12 -11.74
CA LEU A 164 -12.03 -28.04 -11.35
C LEU A 164 -12.18 -29.44 -11.97
N GLU A 165 -13.40 -29.97 -12.06
CA GLU A 165 -13.64 -31.26 -12.72
C GLU A 165 -13.34 -31.24 -14.22
N ASN A 166 -13.55 -30.10 -14.89
CA ASN A 166 -13.26 -29.97 -16.32
C ASN A 166 -11.76 -29.89 -16.62
N ILE A 167 -10.95 -29.41 -15.67
CA ILE A 167 -9.48 -29.37 -15.81
C ILE A 167 -8.88 -30.77 -15.82
N ASN A 168 -9.45 -31.72 -15.06
CA ASN A 168 -8.96 -33.10 -14.98
C ASN A 168 -9.37 -33.97 -16.19
N LYS A 169 -10.10 -33.41 -17.16
CA LYS A 169 -10.56 -34.11 -18.39
C LYS A 169 -9.76 -33.74 -19.64
N TRP A 170 -8.68 -32.95 -19.50
CA TRP A 170 -7.72 -32.63 -20.56
C TRP A 170 -6.50 -33.53 -20.50
#